data_AF-A0A2P5KTQ5-F1
#
_entry.id   AF-A0A2P5KTQ5-F1
#
_cell.length_a   1.000
_cell.length_b   1.000
_cell.length_c   1.000
_cell.angle_alpha   90.00
_cell.angle_beta   90.00
_cell.angle_gamma   90.00
#
_symmetry.space_group_name_H-M   'P 1'
#
loop_
_entity.id
_entity.type
_entity.pdbx_description
1 polymer ?
#
loop_
_entity_poly.entity_id
_entity_poly.type
_entity_poly.pdbx_seq_one_letter_code
_entity_poly.pdbx_strand_id
1 'polypeptide(L)'
;MDDVLVDEALSVHYGQFYVSEAGTGNAEFEAAFRGQANGLLGAAVASFLHITTGLHTGHVWITVSLHVDAPPRDPASEDEVEATTEQIAKIDA
;
A
#
# COMPACT_ATOMS: atom_id res chain seq x y z
N MET A 1 11.70 -16.56 -5.99
CA MET A 1 11.59 -16.80 -4.54
C MET A 1 11.24 -15.46 -3.98
N ASP A 2 10.07 -15.36 -3.37
CA ASP A 2 9.53 -14.08 -2.94
C ASP A 2 10.16 -13.70 -1.61
N ASP A 3 10.68 -12.48 -1.52
CA ASP A 3 11.28 -11.99 -0.29
C ASP A 3 10.18 -11.34 0.54
N VAL A 4 9.72 -12.04 1.58
CA VAL A 4 8.75 -11.51 2.54
C VAL A 4 9.47 -10.48 3.42
N LEU A 5 9.03 -9.24 3.34
CA LEU A 5 9.58 -8.10 4.08
C LEU A 5 8.82 -7.86 5.38
N VAL A 6 7.51 -8.10 5.37
CA VAL A 6 6.60 -7.91 6.51
C VAL A 6 5.59 -9.06 6.52
N ASP A 7 5.34 -9.63 7.70
CA ASP A 7 4.26 -10.60 7.94
C ASP A 7 3.78 -10.47 9.39
N GLU A 8 2.87 -9.55 9.65
CA GLU A 8 2.45 -9.20 11.01
C GLU A 8 1.03 -8.62 11.09
N ALA A 9 0.51 -8.50 12.32
CA ALA A 9 -0.74 -7.83 12.60
C ALA A 9 -0.53 -6.33 12.79
N LEU A 10 -1.15 -5.53 11.92
CA LEU A 10 -1.14 -4.07 12.01
C LEU A 10 -2.38 -3.55 12.76
N SER A 11 -2.18 -2.66 13.73
CA SER A 11 -3.27 -1.94 14.37
C SER A 11 -3.78 -0.83 13.46
N VAL A 12 -5.04 -0.93 13.03
CA VAL A 12 -5.71 0.00 12.13
C VAL A 12 -6.70 0.88 12.90
N HIS A 13 -6.72 2.16 12.55
CA HIS A 13 -7.76 3.12 12.93
C HIS A 13 -8.24 3.83 11.67
N TYR A 14 -9.52 4.16 11.61
CA TYR A 14 -10.15 4.85 10.49
C TYR A 14 -10.16 4.07 9.16
N GLY A 15 -10.06 2.75 9.22
CA GLY A 15 -10.17 1.88 8.04
C GLY A 15 -9.04 2.04 7.04
N GLN A 16 -7.86 2.47 7.51
CA GLN A 16 -6.75 2.78 6.62
C GLN A 16 -5.38 2.49 7.24
N PHE A 17 -4.42 2.23 6.36
CA PHE A 17 -3.01 2.26 6.69
C PHE A 17 -2.20 2.78 5.50
N TYR A 18 -0.91 3.03 5.75
CA TYR A 18 -0.02 3.65 4.78
C TYR A 18 1.26 2.86 4.63
N VAL A 19 1.81 2.88 3.42
CA VAL A 19 3.21 2.55 3.16
C VAL A 19 3.89 3.82 2.69
N SER A 20 4.91 4.26 3.39
CA SER A 20 5.62 5.50 3.06
C SER A 20 7.11 5.40 3.39
N GLU A 21 7.89 6.30 2.79
CA GLU A 21 9.28 6.46 3.19
C GLU A 21 9.38 6.96 4.65
N ALA A 22 10.29 6.36 5.42
CA ALA A 22 10.50 6.74 6.81
C ALA A 22 10.87 8.24 6.91
N GLY A 23 10.17 8.95 7.80
CA GLY A 23 10.39 10.39 8.02
C GLY A 23 9.64 11.30 7.04
N THR A 24 8.84 10.74 6.11
CA THR A 24 7.88 11.52 5.32
C THR A 24 6.56 11.68 6.08
N GLY A 25 5.88 12.81 5.85
CA GLY A 25 4.53 13.03 6.36
C GLY A 25 3.48 12.26 5.55
N ASN A 26 2.26 12.18 6.07
CA ASN A 26 1.15 11.59 5.33
C ASN A 26 0.75 12.51 4.16
N ALA A 27 0.37 11.89 3.04
CA ALA A 27 -0.26 12.64 1.96
C ALA A 27 -1.72 12.97 2.29
N GLU A 28 -2.22 14.06 1.70
CA GLU A 28 -3.64 14.38 1.69
C GLU A 28 -4.43 13.24 1.01
N PHE A 29 -5.54 12.82 1.64
CA PHE A 29 -6.36 11.69 1.17
C PHE A 29 -6.76 11.84 -0.31
N GLU A 30 -7.32 13.00 -0.67
CA GLU A 30 -7.76 13.28 -2.04
C GLU A 30 -6.60 13.29 -3.04
N ALA A 31 -5.39 13.66 -2.61
CA ALA A 31 -4.21 13.64 -3.45
C ALA A 31 -3.77 12.21 -3.76
N ALA A 32 -3.77 11.32 -2.76
CA ALA A 32 -3.38 9.92 -2.91
C ALA A 32 -4.27 9.14 -3.89
N PHE A 33 -5.58 9.44 -3.90
CA PHE A 33 -6.57 8.77 -4.75
C PHE A 33 -6.82 9.43 -6.10
N ARG A 34 -6.09 10.49 -6.46
CA ARG A 34 -6.32 11.19 -7.73
C ARG A 34 -6.18 10.24 -8.92
N GLY A 35 -7.24 10.12 -9.73
CA GLY A 35 -7.27 9.25 -10.92
C GLY A 35 -7.62 7.79 -10.62
N GLN A 36 -7.80 7.41 -9.36
CA GLN A 36 -8.25 6.07 -8.97
C GLN A 36 -9.78 5.99 -8.90
N ALA A 37 -10.35 4.82 -9.24
CA ALA A 37 -11.79 4.63 -9.35
C ALA A 37 -12.41 3.76 -8.25
N ASN A 38 -11.64 2.86 -7.62
CA ASN A 38 -12.17 1.85 -6.69
C ASN A 38 -12.07 2.27 -5.20
N GLY A 39 -11.25 3.28 -4.86
CA GLY A 39 -11.06 3.73 -3.48
C GLY A 39 -10.28 2.78 -2.57
N LEU A 40 -9.65 1.74 -3.12
CA LEU A 40 -8.92 0.71 -2.35
C LEU A 40 -7.44 1.03 -2.17
N LEU A 41 -6.78 1.51 -3.24
CA LEU A 41 -5.36 1.83 -3.26
C LEU A 41 -5.10 3.23 -3.86
N GLY A 42 -4.65 4.16 -3.04
CA GLY A 42 -4.18 5.47 -3.45
C GLY A 42 -2.67 5.45 -3.68
N ALA A 43 -2.25 5.61 -4.94
CA ALA A 43 -0.85 5.53 -5.35
C ALA A 43 -0.35 6.76 -6.12
N ALA A 44 -1.17 7.82 -6.22
CA ALA A 44 -0.87 8.99 -7.06
C ALA A 44 0.17 9.94 -6.47
N VAL A 45 0.58 9.74 -5.20
CA VAL A 45 1.62 10.53 -4.54
C VAL A 45 2.89 9.69 -4.47
N ALA A 46 4.01 10.28 -4.90
CA ALA A 46 5.29 9.59 -4.93
C ALA A 46 5.73 9.14 -3.52
N SER A 47 6.27 7.92 -3.41
CA SER A 47 6.73 7.30 -2.16
C SER A 47 5.68 7.20 -1.06
N PHE A 48 4.39 7.25 -1.42
CA PHE A 48 3.27 7.13 -0.48
C PHE A 48 2.14 6.29 -1.08
N LEU A 49 1.75 5.24 -0.37
CA LEU A 49 0.58 4.43 -0.66
C LEU A 49 -0.45 4.56 0.45
N HIS A 50 -1.69 4.81 0.07
CA HIS A 50 -2.86 4.77 0.94
C HIS A 50 -3.63 3.48 0.69
N ILE A 51 -3.88 2.68 1.72
CA ILE A 51 -4.65 1.45 1.60
C ILE A 51 -5.91 1.56 2.47
N THR A 52 -7.07 1.28 1.88
CA THR A 52 -8.35 1.20 2.57
C THR A 52 -8.61 -0.24 2.98
N THR A 53 -9.01 -0.47 4.23
CA THR A 53 -9.37 -1.78 4.76
C THR A 53 -10.86 -1.85 5.05
N GLY A 54 -11.46 -3.04 4.94
CA GLY A 54 -12.86 -3.25 5.36
C GLY A 54 -13.09 -3.07 6.87
N LEU A 55 -12.05 -3.29 7.69
CA LEU A 55 -12.11 -3.09 9.14
C LEU A 55 -11.82 -1.64 9.52
N HIS A 56 -12.78 -0.93 10.11
CA HIS A 56 -12.57 0.47 10.52
C HIS A 56 -11.56 0.62 11.67
N THR A 57 -11.66 -0.20 12.73
CA THR A 57 -10.74 -0.14 13.88
C THR A 57 -10.46 -1.55 14.40
N GLY A 58 -9.19 -1.89 14.63
CA GLY A 58 -8.78 -3.18 15.17
C GLY A 58 -7.44 -3.62 14.61
N HIS A 59 -7.26 -4.93 14.38
CA HIS A 59 -6.03 -5.46 13.80
C HIS A 59 -6.32 -6.10 12.44
N VAL A 60 -5.48 -5.81 11.46
CA VAL A 60 -5.50 -6.43 10.13
C VAL A 60 -4.16 -7.13 9.93
N TRP A 61 -4.19 -8.41 9.52
CA TRP A 61 -2.96 -9.12 9.16
C TRP A 61 -2.48 -8.63 7.80
N ILE A 62 -1.20 -8.30 7.68
CA ILE A 62 -0.59 -7.85 6.43
C ILE A 62 0.64 -8.69 6.10
N THR A 63 0.81 -8.96 4.81
CA THR A 63 2.03 -9.54 4.26
C THR A 63 2.52 -8.63 3.14
N VAL A 64 3.78 -8.19 3.20
CA VAL A 64 4.44 -7.41 2.15
C VAL A 64 5.57 -8.25 1.59
N SER A 65 5.50 -8.52 0.29
CA SER A 65 6.48 -9.34 -0.41
C SER A 65 7.07 -8.57 -1.58
N LEU A 66 8.38 -8.71 -1.78
CA LEU A 66 9.07 -8.20 -2.95
C LEU A 66 9.14 -9.29 -4.03
N HIS A 67 8.69 -8.95 -5.23
CA HIS A 67 8.73 -9.82 -6.39
C HIS A 67 9.56 -9.19 -7.51
N VAL A 68 10.43 -9.98 -8.14
CA VAL A 68 11.23 -9.55 -9.31
C VAL A 68 10.38 -9.56 -10.59
N ASP A 69 9.52 -10.57 -10.71
CA ASP A 69 8.54 -10.73 -11.78
C ASP A 69 7.14 -10.44 -11.26
N ALA A 70 6.16 -10.28 -12.16
CA ALA A 70 4.77 -10.12 -11.76
C ALA A 70 4.30 -11.30 -10.89
N PRO A 71 3.76 -11.05 -9.68
CA PRO A 71 3.26 -12.12 -8.84
C PRO A 71 2.08 -12.84 -9.50
N PRO A 72 1.89 -14.15 -9.24
CA PRO A 72 0.71 -14.85 -9.71
C PRO A 72 -0.55 -14.25 -9.09
N ARG A 73 -1.61 -14.11 -9.88
CA ARG A 73 -2.93 -13.70 -9.35
C ARG A 73 -3.50 -14.79 -8.45
N ASP A 74 -4.06 -14.38 -7.31
CA ASP A 74 -4.75 -15.30 -6.40
C ASP A 74 -6.26 -15.27 -6.69
N PRO A 75 -6.85 -16.34 -7.23
CA PRO A 75 -8.30 -16.38 -7.50
C PRO A 75 -9.16 -16.39 -6.23
N ALA A 76 -8.56 -16.57 -5.05
CA ALA A 76 -9.27 -16.50 -3.77
C ALA A 76 -9.36 -15.08 -3.20
N SER A 77 -8.63 -14.10 -3.76
CA SER A 77 -8.71 -12.70 -3.33
C SER A 77 -10.11 -12.12 -3.55
N GLU A 78 -10.64 -11.44 -2.54
CA GLU A 78 -11.93 -10.73 -2.63
C GLU A 78 -11.83 -9.55 -3.61
N ASP A 79 -10.78 -8.74 -3.44
CA ASP A 79 -10.43 -7.61 -4.31
C ASP A 79 -8.95 -7.69 -4.71
N GLU A 80 -8.66 -7.40 -5.98
CA GLU A 80 -7.29 -7.28 -6.51
C GLU A 80 -7.15 -5.93 -7.21
N VAL A 81 -6.09 -5.20 -6.86
CA VAL A 81 -5.80 -3.87 -7.41
C VAL A 81 -4.32 -3.78 -7.80
N GLU A 82 -4.07 -3.22 -8.97
CA GLU A 82 -2.73 -2.94 -9.47
C GLU A 82 -2.59 -1.44 -9.73
N ALA A 83 -1.50 -0.85 -9.23
CA ALA A 83 -1.21 0.55 -9.46
C ALA A 83 0.31 0.76 -9.64
N THR A 84 0.67 1.75 -10.43
CA THR A 84 2.05 2.24 -10.51
C THR A 84 2.21 3.40 -9.53
N THR A 85 3.31 3.41 -8.80
CA THR A 85 3.72 4.55 -7.97
C THR A 85 5.13 4.98 -8.34
N GLU A 86 5.41 6.27 -8.25
CA GLU A 86 6.77 6.77 -8.39
C GLU A 86 7.48 6.67 -7.04
N GLN A 87 8.63 5.99 -7.00
CA GLN A 87 9.51 6.05 -5.85
C GLN A 87 10.52 7.17 -6.05
N ILE A 88 10.65 8.06 -5.07
CA ILE A 88 11.76 9.02 -5.05
C ILE A 88 12.94 8.25 -4.48
N ALA A 89 13.87 7.84 -5.35
CA ALA A 89 15.12 7.27 -4.87
C ALA A 89 15.87 8.32 -4.03
N LYS A 90 16.46 7.91 -2.90
CA LYS A 90 17.59 8.67 -2.36
C LYS A 90 18.66 8.70 -3.45
N ILE A 91 18.94 9.89 -3.97
CA ILE A 91 20.22 10.15 -4.61
C ILE A 91 21.21 10.21 -3.45
N ASP A 92 21.84 9.07 -3.13
CA ASP A 92 23.04 9.09 -2.31
C ASP A 92 24.11 9.86 -3.11
N ALA A 93 24.46 11.05 -2.61
CA ALA A 93 25.54 11.90 -3.12
C ALA A 93 26.87 11.56 -2.46
#